data_AF-A0A1F9Q2T4-F1
#
_entry.id   AF-A0A1F9Q2T4-F1
#
_cell.length_a   1.000
_cell.length_b   1.000
_cell.length_c   1.000
_cell.angle_alpha   90.00
_cell.angle_beta   90.00
_cell.angle_gamma   90.00
#
_symmetry.space_group_name_H-M   'P 1'
#
loop_
_entity.id
_entity.type
_entity.pdbx_description
1 polymer ?
#
loop_
_entity_poly.entity_id
_entity_poly.type
_entity_poly.pdbx_seq_one_letter_code
_entity_poly.pdbx_strand_id
1 'polypeptide(L)'
;MCVDKIRINHYFFRSQEEFEDKIKRGRADTNALAFRRNMELFEHQLNAAHDEDLSAIKYLEALKTLLKAQSADEVIALARRSIAQDLPGYLSAYVDMNRQGDTDRAELILREALVRFPDDPALIAVRAGALRIQGDTARAMAEAHRSLAIRPTPQALNELALLHTALGDHAMAEKMRAFQAFLEK
;
A
#
# COMPACT_ATOMS: atom_id res chain seq x y z
N MET A 1 -31.76 -5.69 -13.10
CA MET A 1 -32.13 -4.72 -12.04
C MET A 1 -30.90 -3.88 -11.74
N CYS A 2 -30.96 -2.57 -11.99
CA CYS A 2 -29.89 -1.64 -11.67
C CYS A 2 -29.95 -1.35 -10.16
N VAL A 3 -28.91 -1.67 -9.41
CA VAL A 3 -28.86 -1.34 -7.97
C VAL A 3 -28.09 -0.03 -7.85
N ASP A 4 -28.81 1.09 -8.00
CA ASP A 4 -28.22 2.45 -7.98
C ASP A 4 -27.90 2.94 -6.56
N LYS A 5 -28.26 2.18 -5.52
CA LYS A 5 -27.99 2.52 -4.12
C LYS A 5 -27.57 1.28 -3.31
N ILE A 6 -26.31 1.27 -2.87
CA ILE A 6 -25.85 0.39 -1.80
C ILE A 6 -26.18 1.08 -0.48
N ARG A 7 -27.19 0.60 0.23
CA ARG A 7 -27.53 1.10 1.57
C ARG A 7 -26.76 0.29 2.61
N ILE A 8 -25.66 0.84 3.11
CA ILE A 8 -24.93 0.27 4.25
C ILE A 8 -25.69 0.67 5.51
N ASN A 9 -26.42 -0.27 6.10
CA ASN A 9 -27.10 -0.03 7.38
C ASN A 9 -26.05 -0.09 8.50
N HIS A 10 -25.45 1.06 8.85
CA HIS A 10 -24.65 1.19 10.06
C HIS A 10 -25.58 1.51 11.24
N TYR A 11 -25.91 0.50 12.06
CA TYR A 11 -26.87 0.66 13.16
C TYR A 11 -26.24 1.30 14.39
N PHE A 12 -26.10 2.62 14.37
CA PHE A 12 -25.50 3.41 15.45
C PHE A 12 -26.19 3.24 16.81
N PHE A 13 -27.52 3.20 16.84
CA PHE A 13 -28.31 3.11 18.08
C PHE A 13 -28.29 1.72 18.72
N ARG A 14 -28.34 0.66 17.91
CA ARG A 14 -28.21 -0.72 18.41
C ARG A 14 -26.82 -0.96 19.00
N SER A 15 -25.78 -0.35 18.43
CA SER A 15 -24.43 -0.42 19.00
C SER A 15 -24.28 0.32 20.33
N GLN A 16 -25.05 1.39 20.58
CA GLN A 16 -25.04 2.09 21.88
C GLN A 16 -25.64 1.22 22.99
N GLU A 17 -26.85 0.71 22.77
CA GLU A 17 -27.55 -0.15 23.74
C GLU A 17 -26.73 -1.43 24.03
N GLU A 18 -26.18 -2.06 22.99
CA GLU A 18 -25.30 -3.23 23.14
C GLU A 18 -23.98 -2.91 23.86
N PHE A 19 -23.46 -1.69 23.71
CA PHE A 19 -22.23 -1.25 24.39
C PHE A 19 -22.50 -0.96 25.87
N GLU A 20 -23.57 -0.23 26.19
CA GLU A 20 -24.03 0.01 27.56
C GLU A 20 -24.32 -1.31 28.30
N ASP A 21 -24.96 -2.27 27.63
CA ASP A 21 -25.19 -3.61 28.17
C ASP A 21 -23.90 -4.39 28.42
N LYS A 22 -22.87 -4.21 27.57
CA LYS A 22 -21.55 -4.85 27.77
C LYS A 22 -20.77 -4.24 28.94
N ILE A 23 -20.89 -2.94 29.16
CA ILE A 23 -20.35 -2.24 30.35
C ILE A 23 -21.05 -2.76 31.60
N LYS A 24 -22.40 -2.81 31.61
CA LYS A 24 -23.19 -3.37 32.73
C LYS A 24 -22.81 -4.83 33.06
N ARG A 25 -22.47 -5.63 32.04
CA ARG A 25 -22.04 -7.03 32.19
C ARG A 25 -20.55 -7.19 32.56
N GLY A 26 -19.81 -6.09 32.75
CA GLY A 26 -18.39 -6.09 33.16
C GLY A 26 -17.42 -6.65 32.13
N ARG A 27 -17.81 -6.75 30.85
CA ARG A 27 -17.00 -7.37 29.78
C ARG A 27 -16.32 -6.36 28.85
N ALA A 28 -16.68 -5.08 28.92
CA ALA A 28 -16.11 -4.04 28.07
C ALA A 28 -14.90 -3.32 28.72
N ASP A 29 -14.86 -3.19 30.05
CA ASP A 29 -13.78 -2.51 30.78
C ASP A 29 -12.69 -3.47 31.27
N THR A 30 -12.16 -4.27 30.35
CA THR A 30 -10.82 -4.83 30.60
C THR A 30 -9.80 -3.76 30.22
N ASN A 31 -8.70 -3.63 30.97
CA ASN A 31 -7.60 -2.71 30.65
C ASN A 31 -7.09 -2.85 29.20
N ALA A 32 -7.30 -4.01 28.56
CA ALA A 32 -6.96 -4.29 27.17
C ALA A 32 -7.86 -3.59 26.11
N LEU A 33 -9.05 -3.11 26.50
CA LEU A 33 -10.07 -2.53 25.63
C LEU A 33 -10.40 -1.06 25.93
N ALA A 34 -10.03 -0.56 27.12
CA ALA A 34 -10.30 0.81 27.59
C ALA A 34 -9.84 1.92 26.63
N PHE A 35 -8.77 1.68 25.86
CA PHE A 35 -8.26 2.64 24.87
C PHE A 35 -8.88 2.54 23.48
N ARG A 36 -9.57 1.44 23.14
CA ARG A 36 -10.04 1.17 21.77
C ARG A 36 -11.55 1.28 21.59
N ARG A 37 -12.33 1.18 22.67
CA ARG A 37 -13.80 1.17 22.64
C ARG A 37 -14.36 1.75 23.95
N ASN A 38 -14.17 3.04 24.20
CA ASN A 38 -14.76 3.73 25.36
C ASN A 38 -15.95 4.61 24.93
N MET A 39 -16.76 5.04 25.91
CA MET A 39 -17.98 5.83 25.65
C MET A 39 -17.67 7.18 25.00
N GLU A 40 -16.59 7.84 25.42
CA GLU A 40 -16.16 9.12 24.86
C GLU A 40 -15.84 9.01 23.36
N LEU A 41 -15.18 7.92 22.93
CA LEU A 41 -14.90 7.65 21.52
C LEU A 41 -16.19 7.37 20.74
N PHE A 42 -17.17 6.69 21.34
CA PHE A 42 -18.47 6.45 20.73
C PHE A 42 -19.25 7.77 20.54
N GLU A 43 -19.32 8.62 21.55
CA GLU A 43 -19.97 9.93 21.48
C GLU A 43 -19.27 10.86 20.48
N HIS A 44 -17.93 10.83 20.45
CA HIS A 44 -17.15 11.56 19.44
C HIS A 44 -17.50 11.08 18.02
N GLN A 45 -17.58 9.76 17.79
CA GLN A 45 -17.99 9.21 16.50
C GLN A 45 -19.44 9.57 16.14
N LEU A 46 -20.35 9.57 17.11
CA LEU A 46 -21.75 9.97 16.91
C LEU A 46 -21.86 11.42 16.44
N ASN A 47 -21.10 12.32 17.06
CA ASN A 47 -21.09 13.73 16.73
C ASN A 47 -20.42 13.98 15.37
N ALA A 48 -19.36 13.23 15.03
CA ALA A 48 -18.68 13.31 13.73
C ALA A 48 -19.45 12.65 12.57
N ALA A 49 -20.45 11.79 12.85
CA ALA A 49 -21.20 11.03 11.85
C ALA A 49 -22.20 11.84 11.00
N HIS A 50 -22.23 13.17 11.17
CA HIS A 50 -23.06 14.07 10.35
C HIS A 50 -22.36 14.47 9.04
N ASP A 51 -21.07 14.21 8.92
CA ASP A 51 -20.33 14.36 7.67
C ASP A 51 -20.44 13.08 6.83
N GLU A 52 -20.72 13.22 5.54
CA GLU A 52 -20.77 12.07 4.62
C GLU A 52 -19.42 11.35 4.61
N ASP A 53 -19.40 10.08 5.01
CA ASP A 53 -18.19 9.24 4.91
C ASP A 53 -17.97 8.84 3.43
N LEU A 54 -17.21 9.67 2.73
CA LEU A 54 -16.81 9.46 1.35
C LEU A 54 -15.61 8.50 1.21
N SER A 55 -15.06 7.98 2.33
CA SER A 55 -13.87 7.12 2.29
C SER A 55 -14.11 5.82 1.53
N ALA A 56 -15.37 5.37 1.43
CA ALA A 56 -15.77 4.20 0.68
C ALA A 56 -15.91 4.45 -0.84
N ILE A 57 -15.95 5.71 -1.30
CA ILE A 57 -16.14 6.05 -2.72
C ILE A 57 -15.00 5.53 -3.59
N LYS A 58 -13.76 5.53 -3.08
CA LYS A 58 -12.61 4.96 -3.81
C LYS A 58 -12.76 3.46 -4.12
N TYR A 59 -13.67 2.77 -3.44
CA TYR A 59 -13.96 1.36 -3.65
C TYR A 59 -15.29 1.14 -4.40
N LEU A 60 -16.04 2.18 -4.75
CA LEU A 60 -17.39 2.07 -5.30
C LEU A 60 -17.42 1.25 -6.60
N GLU A 61 -16.48 1.49 -7.52
CA GLU A 61 -16.42 0.74 -8.78
C GLU A 61 -15.99 -0.72 -8.58
N ALA A 62 -15.07 -0.97 -7.64
CA ALA A 62 -14.70 -2.32 -7.24
C ALA A 62 -15.91 -3.06 -6.63
N LEU A 63 -16.65 -2.41 -5.74
CA LEU A 63 -17.88 -2.94 -5.12
C LEU A 63 -18.98 -3.23 -6.15
N LYS A 64 -19.22 -2.32 -7.11
CA LYS A 64 -20.18 -2.55 -8.21
C LYS A 64 -19.78 -3.75 -9.07
N THR A 65 -18.49 -3.97 -9.28
CA THR A 65 -17.97 -5.10 -10.05
C THR A 65 -18.07 -6.40 -9.25
N LEU A 66 -17.76 -6.36 -7.95
CA LEU A 66 -17.93 -7.47 -7.01
C LEU A 66 -19.39 -7.91 -6.87
N LEU A 67 -20.33 -6.97 -6.87
CA LEU A 67 -21.77 -7.26 -6.83
C LEU A 67 -22.29 -7.94 -8.10
N LYS A 68 -21.54 -7.90 -9.21
CA LYS A 68 -21.86 -8.61 -10.46
C LYS A 68 -21.19 -9.99 -10.54
N ALA A 69 -20.24 -10.27 -9.67
CA ALA A 69 -19.56 -11.57 -9.62
C ALA A 69 -20.54 -12.65 -9.15
N GLN A 70 -20.49 -13.83 -9.77
CA GLN A 70 -21.45 -14.91 -9.52
C GLN A 70 -20.88 -16.00 -8.61
N SER A 71 -19.60 -15.92 -8.25
CA SER A 71 -18.93 -16.89 -7.38
C SER A 71 -18.04 -16.24 -6.32
N ALA A 72 -17.86 -16.94 -5.20
CA ALA A 72 -16.94 -16.52 -4.14
C ALA A 72 -15.49 -16.43 -4.63
N ASP A 73 -15.08 -17.28 -5.57
CA ASP A 73 -13.75 -17.27 -6.15
C ASP A 73 -13.49 -16.03 -7.02
N GLU A 74 -14.48 -15.59 -7.81
CA GLU A 74 -14.40 -14.32 -8.55
C GLU A 74 -14.32 -13.11 -7.61
N VAL A 75 -15.09 -13.14 -6.51
CA VAL A 75 -15.07 -12.10 -5.47
C VAL A 75 -13.68 -12.02 -4.83
N ILE A 76 -13.08 -13.16 -4.48
CA ILE A 76 -11.73 -13.21 -3.90
C ILE A 76 -10.69 -12.74 -4.92
N ALA A 77 -10.79 -13.16 -6.19
CA ALA A 77 -9.87 -12.73 -7.25
C ALA A 77 -9.96 -11.22 -7.52
N LEU A 78 -11.17 -10.67 -7.52
CA LEU A 78 -11.43 -9.25 -7.78
C LEU A 78 -11.09 -8.37 -6.56
N ALA A 79 -11.35 -8.86 -5.35
CA ALA A 79 -10.89 -8.22 -4.12
C ALA A 79 -9.35 -8.21 -4.05
N ARG A 80 -8.67 -9.30 -4.45
CA ARG A 80 -7.20 -9.32 -4.58
C ARG A 80 -6.70 -8.30 -5.61
N ARG A 81 -7.39 -8.16 -6.75
CA ARG A 81 -7.11 -7.11 -7.75
C ARG A 81 -7.36 -5.68 -7.25
N SER A 82 -8.25 -5.50 -6.27
CA SER A 82 -8.61 -4.21 -5.70
C SER A 82 -7.79 -3.83 -4.45
N ILE A 83 -7.38 -4.81 -3.64
CA ILE A 83 -6.53 -4.64 -2.46
C ILE A 83 -5.08 -4.39 -2.90
N ALA A 84 -4.68 -4.86 -4.09
CA ALA A 84 -3.35 -4.65 -4.67
C ALA A 84 -3.19 -3.34 -5.49
N GLN A 85 -3.88 -2.25 -5.13
CA GLN A 85 -3.80 -0.97 -5.88
C GLN A 85 -3.25 0.22 -5.08
N ASP A 86 -2.77 -0.01 -3.86
CA ASP A 86 -1.93 0.95 -3.17
C ASP A 86 -0.44 0.64 -3.41
N LEU A 87 0.42 1.62 -3.14
CA LEU A 87 1.86 1.49 -3.34
C LEU A 87 2.46 0.26 -2.63
N PRO A 88 2.13 -0.05 -1.35
CA PRO A 88 2.59 -1.28 -0.70
C PRO A 88 2.15 -2.57 -1.42
N GLY A 89 0.91 -2.62 -1.91
CA GLY A 89 0.40 -3.76 -2.67
C GLY A 89 1.17 -4.01 -3.96
N TYR A 90 1.47 -2.95 -4.73
CA TYR A 90 2.30 -3.05 -5.94
C TYR A 90 3.72 -3.55 -5.63
N LEU A 91 4.34 -3.01 -4.58
CA LEU A 91 5.70 -3.41 -4.18
C LEU A 91 5.76 -4.87 -3.71
N SER A 92 4.78 -5.32 -2.91
CA SER A 92 4.70 -6.71 -2.47
C SER A 92 4.54 -7.66 -3.65
N ALA A 93 3.61 -7.36 -4.56
CA ALA A 93 3.37 -8.18 -5.74
C ALA A 93 4.61 -8.28 -6.64
N TYR A 94 5.31 -7.16 -6.85
CA TYR A 94 6.56 -7.13 -7.62
C TYR A 94 7.64 -8.03 -7.00
N VAL A 95 7.83 -7.97 -5.68
CA VAL A 95 8.81 -8.79 -4.97
C VAL A 95 8.45 -10.28 -5.04
N ASP A 96 7.18 -10.61 -4.83
CA ASP A 96 6.71 -12.00 -4.84
C ASP A 96 6.87 -12.64 -6.22
N MET A 97 6.56 -11.89 -7.30
CA MET A 97 6.74 -12.37 -8.67
C MET A 97 8.20 -12.57 -9.04
N ASN A 98 9.09 -11.65 -8.66
CA ASN A 98 10.53 -11.82 -8.88
C ASN A 98 11.09 -13.02 -8.10
N ARG A 99 10.64 -13.25 -6.87
CA ARG A 99 11.01 -14.44 -6.09
C ARG A 99 10.60 -15.74 -6.74
N GLN A 100 9.49 -15.73 -7.47
CA GLN A 100 8.98 -16.88 -8.22
C GLN A 100 9.65 -17.03 -9.60
N GLY A 101 10.51 -16.08 -10.00
CA GLY A 101 11.12 -16.06 -11.33
C GLY A 101 10.17 -15.62 -12.44
N ASP A 102 8.97 -15.13 -12.11
CA ASP A 102 7.97 -14.65 -13.07
C ASP A 102 8.27 -13.17 -13.43
N THR A 103 9.40 -12.95 -14.08
CA THR A 103 9.94 -11.61 -14.39
C THR A 103 9.01 -10.81 -15.31
N ASP A 104 8.33 -11.48 -16.24
CA ASP A 104 7.38 -10.84 -17.16
C ASP A 104 6.19 -10.22 -16.42
N ARG A 105 5.61 -10.95 -15.45
CA ARG A 105 4.52 -10.41 -14.63
C ARG A 105 5.01 -9.34 -13.66
N ALA A 106 6.21 -9.49 -13.11
CA ALA A 106 6.81 -8.46 -12.27
C ALA A 106 6.96 -7.13 -13.03
N GLU A 107 7.41 -7.18 -14.29
CA GLU A 107 7.52 -5.99 -15.12
C GLU A 107 6.15 -5.37 -15.44
N LEU A 108 5.13 -6.19 -15.70
CA LEU A 108 3.77 -5.70 -15.91
C LEU A 108 3.24 -4.94 -14.69
N ILE A 109 3.36 -5.52 -13.50
CA ILE A 109 2.93 -4.90 -12.24
C ILE A 109 3.69 -3.61 -11.96
N LEU A 110 5.00 -3.58 -12.23
CA LEU A 110 5.79 -2.36 -12.07
C LEU A 110 5.36 -1.25 -13.03
N ARG A 111 5.06 -1.58 -14.30
CA ARG A 111 4.53 -0.60 -15.27
C ARG A 111 3.19 -0.04 -14.82
N GLU A 112 2.28 -0.89 -14.36
CA GLU A 112 0.99 -0.44 -13.82
C GLU A 112 1.16 0.48 -12.61
N ALA A 113 2.05 0.13 -11.69
CA ALA A 113 2.36 0.94 -10.51
C ALA A 113 2.88 2.33 -10.91
N LEU A 114 3.80 2.40 -11.88
CA LEU A 114 4.39 3.65 -12.37
C LEU A 114 3.41 4.52 -13.16
N VAL A 115 2.38 3.95 -13.79
CA VAL A 115 1.30 4.75 -14.39
C VAL A 115 0.50 5.46 -13.31
N ARG A 116 0.28 4.80 -12.16
CA ARG A 116 -0.54 5.33 -11.07
C ARG A 116 0.22 6.24 -10.11
N PHE A 117 1.51 5.97 -9.93
CA PHE A 117 2.40 6.70 -9.02
C PHE A 117 3.68 7.10 -9.79
N PRO A 118 3.58 7.99 -10.80
CA PRO A 118 4.66 8.27 -11.75
C PRO A 118 5.92 8.91 -11.16
N ASP A 119 5.77 9.55 -9.99
CA ASP A 119 6.84 10.24 -9.28
C ASP A 119 7.11 9.66 -7.89
N ASP A 120 6.61 8.44 -7.61
CA ASP A 120 6.97 7.78 -6.36
C ASP A 120 8.44 7.31 -6.41
N PRO A 121 9.30 7.79 -5.52
CA PRO A 121 10.72 7.49 -5.57
C PRO A 121 11.01 6.00 -5.32
N ALA A 122 10.19 5.28 -4.56
CA ALA A 122 10.41 3.85 -4.34
C ALA A 122 10.16 3.03 -5.61
N LEU A 123 9.11 3.33 -6.37
CA LEU A 123 8.84 2.66 -7.66
C LEU A 123 9.88 3.01 -8.73
N ILE A 124 10.34 4.26 -8.76
CA ILE A 124 11.42 4.66 -9.67
C ILE A 124 12.71 3.91 -9.34
N ALA A 125 13.04 3.73 -8.06
CA ALA A 125 14.19 2.93 -7.63
C ALA A 125 14.02 1.44 -7.98
N VAL A 126 12.82 0.88 -7.82
CA VAL A 126 12.54 -0.51 -8.24
C VAL A 126 12.73 -0.69 -9.74
N ARG A 127 12.31 0.29 -10.56
CA ARG A 127 12.58 0.29 -12.01
C ARG A 127 14.07 0.38 -12.33
N ALA A 128 14.85 1.15 -11.58
CA ALA A 128 16.30 1.16 -11.71
C ALA A 128 16.91 -0.24 -11.48
N GLY A 129 16.45 -0.95 -10.44
CA GLY A 129 16.86 -2.33 -10.17
C GLY A 129 16.49 -3.30 -11.29
N ALA A 130 15.28 -3.18 -11.85
CA ALA A 130 14.85 -3.99 -13.01
C ALA A 130 15.75 -3.76 -14.24
N LEU A 131 16.02 -2.49 -14.58
CA LEU A 131 16.91 -2.11 -15.68
C LEU A 131 18.34 -2.62 -15.48
N ARG A 132 18.83 -2.59 -14.23
CA ARG A 132 20.16 -3.13 -13.88
C ARG A 132 20.22 -4.64 -14.13
N ILE A 133 19.18 -5.39 -13.75
CA ILE A 133 19.09 -6.84 -14.00
C ILE A 133 19.04 -7.14 -15.50
N GLN A 134 18.36 -6.31 -16.28
CA GLN A 134 18.33 -6.39 -17.74
C GLN A 134 19.65 -5.99 -18.43
N GLY A 135 20.63 -5.47 -17.67
CA GLY A 135 21.92 -5.02 -18.18
C GLY A 135 21.92 -3.60 -18.77
N ASP A 136 20.80 -2.87 -18.68
CA ASP A 136 20.69 -1.47 -19.13
C ASP A 136 21.21 -0.52 -18.04
N THR A 137 22.52 -0.60 -17.78
CA THR A 137 23.20 0.14 -16.70
C THR A 137 23.02 1.65 -16.83
N ALA A 138 23.01 2.19 -18.06
CA ALA A 138 22.85 3.61 -18.29
C ALA A 138 21.47 4.12 -17.86
N ARG A 139 20.39 3.43 -18.25
CA ARG A 139 19.03 3.80 -17.82
C ARG A 139 18.80 3.50 -16.35
N ALA A 140 19.37 2.42 -15.82
CA ALA A 140 19.32 2.14 -14.39
C ALA A 140 19.92 3.28 -13.56
N MET A 141 21.08 3.79 -13.95
CA MET A 141 21.75 4.91 -13.28
C MET A 141 20.88 6.19 -13.31
N ALA A 142 20.30 6.50 -14.47
CA ALA A 142 19.43 7.67 -14.62
C ALA A 142 18.18 7.59 -13.72
N GLU A 143 17.50 6.45 -13.67
CA GLU A 143 16.31 6.26 -12.82
C GLU A 143 16.70 6.29 -11.33
N ALA A 144 17.82 5.66 -10.93
CA ALA A 144 18.26 5.67 -9.54
C ALA A 144 18.59 7.09 -9.05
N HIS A 145 19.24 7.90 -9.88
CA HIS A 145 19.45 9.33 -9.59
C HIS A 145 18.15 10.13 -9.56
N ARG A 146 17.21 9.86 -10.47
CA ARG A 146 15.89 10.52 -10.48
C ARG A 146 15.13 10.23 -9.18
N SER A 147 15.13 8.98 -8.72
CA SER A 147 14.53 8.60 -7.43
C SER A 147 15.18 9.37 -6.27
N LEU A 148 16.51 9.36 -6.19
CA LEU A 148 17.28 10.05 -5.16
C LEU A 148 16.98 11.56 -5.13
N ALA A 149 16.83 12.19 -6.30
CA ALA A 149 16.55 13.62 -6.43
C ALA A 149 15.15 14.01 -5.93
N ILE A 150 14.17 13.12 -6.05
CA ILE A 150 12.82 13.35 -5.49
C ILE A 150 12.87 13.20 -3.96
N ARG A 151 13.38 12.06 -3.49
CA ARG A 151 13.59 11.80 -2.07
C ARG A 151 14.60 10.66 -1.91
N PRO A 152 15.58 10.80 -1.00
CA PRO A 152 16.41 9.68 -0.61
C PRO A 152 15.59 8.51 -0.07
N THR A 153 15.77 7.34 -0.69
CA THR A 153 15.18 6.08 -0.24
C THR A 153 16.29 5.04 -0.08
N PRO A 154 16.16 4.10 0.87
CA PRO A 154 17.08 2.97 0.99
C PRO A 154 17.22 2.20 -0.34
N GLN A 155 16.13 2.05 -1.08
CA GLN A 155 16.12 1.37 -2.38
C GLN A 155 16.98 2.10 -3.41
N ALA A 156 16.85 3.42 -3.56
CA ALA A 156 17.65 4.19 -4.51
C ALA A 156 19.14 4.16 -4.19
N LEU A 157 19.48 4.28 -2.90
CA LEU A 157 20.88 4.25 -2.45
C LEU A 157 21.51 2.88 -2.63
N ASN A 158 20.77 1.81 -2.34
CA ASN A 158 21.21 0.45 -2.60
C ASN A 158 21.43 0.20 -4.10
N GLU A 159 20.51 0.62 -4.97
CA GLU A 159 20.69 0.46 -6.42
C GLU A 159 21.89 1.25 -6.96
N LEU A 160 22.11 2.49 -6.50
CA LEU A 160 23.31 3.26 -6.85
C LEU A 160 24.59 2.55 -6.37
N ALA A 161 24.60 2.04 -5.14
CA ALA A 161 25.75 1.30 -4.62
C ALA A 161 26.07 0.05 -5.45
N LEU A 162 25.05 -0.69 -5.88
CA LEU A 162 25.19 -1.85 -6.75
C LEU A 162 25.69 -1.46 -8.15
N LEU A 163 25.16 -0.39 -8.74
CA LEU A 163 25.58 0.12 -10.04
C LEU A 163 27.04 0.58 -10.03
N HIS A 164 27.44 1.37 -9.04
CA HIS A 164 28.83 1.81 -8.89
C HIS A 164 29.78 0.64 -8.62
N THR A 165 29.35 -0.38 -7.85
CA THR A 165 30.14 -1.61 -7.66
C THR A 165 30.35 -2.33 -8.98
N ALA A 166 29.31 -2.48 -9.81
CA ALA A 166 29.41 -3.12 -11.12
C ALA A 166 30.31 -2.35 -12.11
N LEU A 167 30.39 -1.03 -11.95
CA LEU A 167 31.27 -0.16 -12.74
C LEU A 167 32.70 -0.06 -12.20
N GLY A 168 33.02 -0.69 -11.07
CA GLY A 168 34.33 -0.62 -10.41
C GLY A 168 34.58 0.66 -9.59
N ASP A 169 33.57 1.52 -9.44
CA ASP A 169 33.63 2.74 -8.63
C ASP A 169 33.30 2.44 -7.16
N HIS A 170 34.19 1.69 -6.51
CA HIS A 170 34.01 1.25 -5.13
C HIS A 170 33.91 2.42 -4.15
N ALA A 171 34.60 3.53 -4.43
CA ALA A 171 34.57 4.71 -3.57
C ALA A 171 33.16 5.33 -3.52
N MET A 172 32.48 5.43 -4.66
CA MET A 172 31.12 5.95 -4.69
C MET A 172 30.12 4.95 -4.12
N ALA A 173 30.31 3.65 -4.34
CA ALA A 173 29.48 2.62 -3.73
C ALA A 173 29.49 2.69 -2.19
N GLU A 174 30.67 2.84 -1.58
CA GLU A 174 30.81 3.02 -0.13
C GLU A 174 30.13 4.29 0.37
N LYS A 175 30.23 5.40 -0.37
CA LYS A 175 29.52 6.64 -0.04
C LYS A 175 28.01 6.44 -0.01
N MET A 176 27.44 5.73 -0.99
CA MET A 176 26.00 5.45 -1.03
C MET A 176 25.55 4.60 0.16
N ARG A 177 26.31 3.55 0.52
CA ARG A 177 26.05 2.71 1.69
C ARG A 177 26.14 3.48 3.00
N ALA A 178 27.18 4.30 3.15
CA ALA A 178 27.37 5.13 4.34
C ALA A 178 26.23 6.14 4.50
N PHE A 179 25.78 6.75 3.39
CA PHE A 179 24.66 7.68 3.42
C PHE A 179 23.34 6.99 3.78
N GLN A 180 23.10 5.78 3.26
CA GLN A 180 21.93 4.98 3.67
C GLN A 180 21.95 4.70 5.18
N ALA A 181 23.08 4.21 5.70
CA ALA A 181 23.23 3.90 7.13
C ALA A 181 23.10 5.14 8.03
N PHE A 182 23.38 6.33 7.51
CA PHE A 182 23.14 7.59 8.21
C PHE A 182 21.64 7.93 8.30
N LEU A 183 20.86 7.66 7.26
CA LEU A 183 19.42 7.93 7.23
C LEU A 183 18.61 6.96 8.11
N GLU A 184 19.18 5.80 8.48
CA GLU A 184 18.53 4.77 9.30
C GLU A 184 18.79 4.94 10.81
N LYS A 185 19.58 5.95 11.23
CA LYS A 185 19.89 6.28 12.63
C LYS A 185 19.01 7.41 13.16
#